data_AF-A0A9D5N8D8-F1
#
_entry.id   AF-A0A9D5N8D8-F1
#
_cell.length_a   1.000
_cell.length_b   1.000
_cell.length_c   1.000
_cell.angle_alpha   90.00
_cell.angle_beta   90.00
_cell.angle_gamma   90.00
#
_symmetry.space_group_name_H-M   'P 1'
#
loop_
_entity.id
_entity.type
_entity.pdbx_description
1 polymer ?
#
loop_
_entity_poly.entity_id
_entity_poly.type
_entity_poly.pdbx_seq_one_letter_code
_entity_poly.pdbx_strand_id
1 'polypeptide(L)'
;MKQFQPGIQIESRLFFYERDYHGNRRCFVMNDYEKEHLELLRKHLAECTVLLKKDGSFPLAEPCEIAAYGSGVRHTAKGGTGSGEVNSRFYVNVEQGLENAGFTVTSKTWLDAYERLDEKAKKHHLMNLRSDARANKTLAVIEGMGKPIHEPEYYIPLNAKGDTAVYVVRRISGEGSDRTEEDLHLSQTEIRDILSINYQYKNFMLVINAGGYLDLSPVAHVKNILILSQL
;
A
#
# COMPACT_ATOMS: atom_id res chain seq x y z
N MET A 1 -16.26 0.17 32.12
CA MET A 1 -15.76 0.80 30.88
C MET A 1 -14.35 1.30 31.18
N LYS A 2 -13.31 0.58 30.75
CA LYS A 2 -11.92 0.97 31.03
C LYS A 2 -11.44 1.94 29.96
N GLN A 3 -11.09 3.16 30.38
CA GLN A 3 -10.37 4.17 29.62
C GLN A 3 -9.10 3.56 29.01
N PHE A 4 -8.96 3.67 27.69
CA PHE A 4 -7.72 3.38 26.97
C PHE A 4 -6.69 4.45 27.32
N GLN A 5 -5.52 4.04 27.81
CA GLN A 5 -4.36 4.93 28.01
C GLN A 5 -3.60 5.09 26.69
N PRO A 6 -3.03 6.28 26.40
CA PRO A 6 -2.36 6.56 25.14
C PRO A 6 -0.91 6.02 25.17
N GLY A 7 -0.78 4.72 24.96
CA GLY A 7 0.47 4.15 24.43
C GLY A 7 0.59 4.54 22.95
N ILE A 8 1.80 4.66 22.41
CA ILE A 8 2.05 4.99 21.01
C ILE A 8 1.36 3.95 20.12
N GLN A 9 0.14 4.26 19.68
CA GLN A 9 -0.55 3.49 18.67
C GLN A 9 0.16 3.74 17.35
N ILE A 10 0.63 2.65 16.74
CA ILE A 10 0.98 2.53 15.32
C ILE A 10 -0.16 3.07 14.42
N GLU A 11 -1.35 3.30 14.95
CA GLU A 11 -2.55 3.66 14.20
C GLU A 11 -2.65 5.15 13.80
N SER A 12 -1.90 6.09 14.41
CA SER A 12 -2.14 7.54 14.16
C SER A 12 -1.01 8.33 13.49
N ARG A 13 0.25 7.89 13.59
CA ARG A 13 1.37 8.62 12.98
C ARG A 13 1.81 8.08 11.63
N LEU A 14 1.31 6.90 11.29
CA LEU A 14 1.85 6.07 10.22
C LEU A 14 1.45 6.53 8.84
N PHE A 15 0.88 7.72 8.67
CA PHE A 15 0.46 8.15 7.34
C PHE A 15 0.56 9.63 7.03
N PHE A 16 0.82 10.63 7.88
CA PHE A 16 0.82 12.01 7.33
C PHE A 16 1.66 13.00 8.14
N TYR A 17 2.89 13.28 7.68
CA TYR A 17 3.71 14.43 8.10
C TYR A 17 3.84 15.44 6.95
N GLU A 18 3.86 16.72 7.27
CA GLU A 18 4.09 17.82 6.33
C GLU A 18 5.59 18.00 6.06
N ARG A 19 5.99 18.04 4.79
CA ARG A 19 7.24 18.70 4.40
C ARG A 19 7.06 19.55 3.16
N ASP A 20 7.57 20.78 3.27
CA ASP A 20 7.65 21.75 2.18
C ASP A 20 8.45 21.20 1.00
N TYR A 21 7.78 20.97 -0.12
CA TYR A 21 8.41 20.58 -1.38
C TYR A 21 8.85 21.83 -2.16
N HIS A 22 10.16 21.99 -2.34
CA HIS A 22 10.74 22.97 -3.27
C HIS A 22 10.77 22.42 -4.69
N GLY A 23 9.70 22.71 -5.46
CA GLY A 23 9.62 22.35 -6.88
C GLY A 23 8.54 23.14 -7.62
N ASN A 24 8.91 24.29 -8.18
CA ASN A 24 8.18 25.10 -9.17
C ASN A 24 7.06 26.05 -8.66
N ARG A 25 7.49 27.27 -8.29
CA ARG A 25 6.84 28.60 -8.36
C ARG A 25 5.32 28.68 -8.67
N ARG A 26 4.48 28.28 -7.72
CA ARG A 26 3.26 29.02 -7.29
C ARG A 26 3.11 28.78 -5.79
N CYS A 27 2.80 29.84 -5.04
CA CYS A 27 2.80 29.84 -3.57
C CYS A 27 1.89 28.72 -3.03
N PHE A 28 2.49 27.75 -2.32
CA PHE A 28 1.93 26.46 -1.92
C PHE A 28 1.22 26.51 -0.56
N VAL A 29 0.69 27.66 -0.15
CA VAL A 29 0.00 27.76 1.15
C VAL A 29 -1.31 26.97 1.05
N MET A 30 -1.47 25.94 1.88
CA MET A 30 -2.76 25.25 2.02
C MET A 30 -3.76 26.24 2.61
N ASN A 31 -4.97 26.23 2.05
CA ASN A 31 -6.07 27.01 2.62
C ASN A 31 -6.41 26.48 4.01
N ASP A 32 -6.94 27.33 4.88
CA ASP A 32 -7.20 26.95 6.26
C ASP A 32 -8.21 25.78 6.36
N TYR A 33 -9.23 25.75 5.50
CA TYR A 33 -10.14 24.61 5.41
C TYR A 33 -9.44 23.30 5.00
N GLU A 34 -8.39 23.34 4.18
CA GLU A 34 -7.65 22.13 3.81
C GLU A 34 -6.87 21.59 5.02
N LYS A 35 -6.31 22.48 5.84
CA LYS A 35 -5.62 22.10 7.09
C LYS A 35 -6.61 21.53 8.10
N GLU A 36 -7.75 22.20 8.31
CA GLU A 36 -8.80 21.73 9.21
C GLU A 36 -9.33 20.34 8.80
N HIS A 37 -9.58 20.13 7.51
CA HIS A 37 -10.01 18.82 7.00
C HIS A 37 -8.92 17.76 7.18
N LEU A 38 -7.65 18.08 6.94
CA LEU A 38 -6.54 17.15 7.18
C LEU A 38 -6.41 16.77 8.65
N GLU A 39 -6.52 17.73 9.57
CA GLU A 39 -6.49 17.48 11.01
C GLU A 39 -7.67 16.60 11.47
N LEU A 40 -8.87 16.87 10.94
CA LEU A 40 -10.04 16.06 11.19
C LEU A 40 -9.84 14.61 10.71
N LEU A 41 -9.38 14.43 9.47
CA LEU A 41 -9.11 13.09 8.92
C LEU A 41 -8.02 12.38 9.73
N ARG A 42 -6.91 13.05 10.06
CA ARG A 42 -5.83 12.46 10.88
C ARG A 42 -6.32 11.92 12.22
N LYS A 43 -7.33 12.57 12.82
CA LYS A 43 -7.91 12.12 14.10
C LYS A 43 -8.74 10.84 13.97
N HIS A 44 -9.40 10.63 12.84
CA HIS A 44 -10.42 9.57 12.69
C HIS A 44 -10.02 8.41 11.78
N LEU A 45 -9.05 8.59 10.87
CA LEU A 45 -8.68 7.56 9.88
C LEU A 45 -8.25 6.23 10.53
N ALA A 46 -7.60 6.28 11.69
CA ALA A 46 -7.21 5.09 12.46
C ALA A 46 -8.40 4.18 12.79
N GLU A 47 -9.56 4.78 13.07
CA GLU A 47 -10.80 4.09 13.45
C GLU A 47 -11.42 3.33 12.27
N CYS A 48 -10.98 3.59 11.05
CA CYS A 48 -11.46 2.93 9.83
C CYS A 48 -10.67 1.67 9.45
N THR A 49 -9.60 1.35 10.19
CA THR A 49 -8.80 0.15 9.95
C THR A 49 -9.33 -1.04 10.75
N VAL A 50 -9.18 -2.25 10.22
CA VAL A 50 -9.68 -3.47 10.88
C VAL A 50 -8.54 -4.43 11.16
N LEU A 51 -8.32 -4.74 12.44
CA LEU A 51 -7.37 -5.77 12.84
C LEU A 51 -8.05 -7.15 12.81
N LEU A 52 -7.88 -7.88 11.71
CA LEU A 52 -8.51 -9.17 11.48
C LEU A 52 -7.93 -10.28 12.36
N LYS A 53 -6.61 -10.26 12.59
CA LYS A 53 -5.91 -11.18 13.51
C LYS A 53 -4.86 -10.41 14.31
N LYS A 54 -4.64 -10.84 15.56
CA LYS A 54 -3.60 -10.28 16.43
C LYS A 54 -3.07 -11.33 17.41
N ASP A 55 -1.78 -11.27 17.72
CA ASP A 55 -1.13 -12.14 18.73
C ASP A 55 -0.57 -11.39 19.95
N GLY A 56 -0.73 -10.05 19.97
CA GLY A 56 -0.24 -9.20 21.06
C GLY A 56 1.16 -8.64 20.87
N SER A 57 1.84 -8.94 19.75
CA SER A 57 3.09 -8.27 19.37
C SER A 57 2.89 -6.84 18.84
N PHE A 58 1.64 -6.46 18.51
CA PHE A 58 1.24 -5.12 18.11
C PHE A 58 0.19 -4.53 19.08
N PRO A 59 0.15 -3.19 19.28
CA PRO A 59 1.07 -2.19 18.72
C PRO A 59 2.48 -2.31 19.32
N LEU A 60 3.49 -1.90 18.55
CA LEU A 60 4.87 -1.83 19.04
C LEU A 60 4.97 -0.71 20.07
N ALA A 61 5.84 -0.89 21.07
CA ALA A 61 5.97 0.06 22.18
C ALA A 61 6.53 1.42 21.73
N GLU A 62 7.45 1.41 20.76
CA GLU A 62 8.10 2.59 20.22
C GLU A 62 8.51 2.36 18.76
N PRO A 63 8.74 3.42 17.97
CA PRO A 63 9.28 3.30 16.63
C PRO A 63 10.64 2.60 16.61
N CYS A 64 10.85 1.72 15.65
CA CYS A 64 12.05 0.90 15.53
C CYS A 64 12.46 0.69 14.06
N GLU A 65 13.48 -0.14 13.83
CA GLU A 65 13.78 -0.65 12.50
C GLU A 65 12.68 -1.62 12.03
N ILE A 66 12.18 -1.38 10.82
CA ILE A 66 11.10 -2.17 10.22
C ILE A 66 11.42 -2.51 8.77
N ALA A 67 11.34 -3.79 8.42
CA ALA A 67 11.42 -4.21 7.03
C ALA A 67 10.04 -4.11 6.38
N ALA A 68 9.89 -3.29 5.35
CA ALA A 68 8.64 -3.11 4.61
C ALA A 68 8.72 -3.73 3.20
N TYR A 69 7.82 -4.64 2.89
CA TYR A 69 7.78 -5.39 1.63
C TYR A 69 6.39 -5.34 1.00
N GLY A 70 6.29 -5.72 -0.27
CA GLY A 70 5.03 -5.75 -1.03
C GLY A 70 4.76 -4.46 -1.80
N SER A 71 3.96 -4.58 -2.87
CA SER A 71 3.69 -3.49 -3.81
C SER A 71 3.02 -2.28 -3.17
N GLY A 72 2.18 -2.52 -2.15
CA GLY A 72 1.43 -1.47 -1.46
C GLY A 72 2.28 -0.54 -0.59
N VAL A 73 3.57 -0.84 -0.38
CA VAL A 73 4.46 0.00 0.46
C VAL A 73 4.68 1.38 -0.17
N ARG A 74 5.01 1.40 -1.46
CA ARG A 74 5.20 2.65 -2.25
C ARG A 74 4.01 3.00 -3.11
N HIS A 75 3.21 2.00 -3.52
CA HIS A 75 2.03 2.21 -4.35
C HIS A 75 0.72 2.13 -3.56
N THR A 76 0.72 2.56 -2.29
CA THR A 76 -0.50 2.55 -1.45
C THR A 76 -1.70 3.10 -2.20
N ALA A 77 -2.74 2.27 -2.36
CA ALA A 77 -3.98 2.62 -3.02
C ALA A 77 -4.81 3.49 -2.06
N LYS A 78 -4.98 4.76 -2.45
CA LYS A 78 -5.79 5.76 -1.72
C LYS A 78 -7.28 5.71 -2.05
N GLY A 79 -7.68 4.84 -2.97
CA GLY A 79 -9.03 4.72 -3.52
C GLY A 79 -9.03 3.84 -4.78
N GLY A 80 -10.23 3.52 -5.26
CA GLY A 80 -10.45 2.86 -6.55
C GLY A 80 -10.29 3.81 -7.74
N THR A 81 -10.39 3.27 -8.96
CA THR A 81 -10.44 4.07 -10.19
C THR A 81 -11.87 4.38 -10.62
N GLY A 82 -12.05 5.37 -11.50
CA GLY A 82 -13.35 5.72 -12.09
C GLY A 82 -13.88 7.07 -11.59
N SER A 83 -15.20 7.25 -11.66
CA SER A 83 -15.86 8.52 -11.29
C SER A 83 -15.63 8.98 -9.84
N GLY A 84 -15.30 8.07 -8.93
CA GLY A 84 -14.94 8.37 -7.54
C GLY A 84 -13.49 8.81 -7.33
N GLU A 85 -12.65 8.84 -8.37
CA GLU A 85 -11.25 9.23 -8.24
C GLU A 85 -11.10 10.71 -7.89
N VAL A 86 -10.38 11.00 -6.80
CA VAL A 86 -10.11 12.36 -6.35
C VAL A 86 -8.69 12.78 -6.74
N ASN A 87 -8.56 13.94 -7.38
CA ASN A 87 -7.26 14.58 -7.59
C ASN A 87 -6.79 15.21 -6.26
N SER A 88 -5.75 14.63 -5.66
CA SER A 88 -5.22 15.06 -4.36
C SER A 88 -3.93 15.83 -4.57
N ARG A 89 -3.73 16.95 -3.82
CA ARG A 89 -2.45 17.70 -3.83
C ARG A 89 -1.26 16.79 -3.50
N PHE A 90 -1.47 15.90 -2.54
CA PHE A 90 -0.54 14.86 -2.14
C PHE A 90 -1.34 13.70 -1.52
N TYR A 91 -0.69 12.56 -1.40
CA TYR A 91 -1.06 11.50 -0.47
C TYR A 91 0.24 10.92 0.08
N VAL A 92 0.14 10.15 1.14
CA VAL A 92 1.30 9.55 1.79
C VAL A 92 1.15 8.05 1.72
N ASN A 93 2.20 7.40 1.22
CA ASN A 93 2.25 5.96 1.15
C ASN A 93 2.70 5.35 2.50
N VAL A 94 2.63 4.03 2.62
CA VAL A 94 3.00 3.32 3.86
C VAL A 94 4.47 3.56 4.24
N GLU A 95 5.39 3.62 3.28
CA GLU A 95 6.81 3.88 3.56
C GLU A 95 7.02 5.23 4.25
N GLN A 96 6.52 6.31 3.62
CA GLN A 96 6.59 7.66 4.16
C GLN A 96 5.83 7.75 5.48
N GLY A 97 4.69 7.07 5.55
CA GLY A 97 3.91 6.92 6.75
C GLY A 97 4.69 6.35 7.94
N LEU A 98 5.38 5.24 7.74
CA LEU A 98 6.28 4.64 8.73
C LEU A 98 7.39 5.62 9.16
N GLU A 99 8.05 6.27 8.20
CA GLU A 99 9.13 7.22 8.48
C GLU A 99 8.63 8.45 9.25
N ASN A 100 7.44 8.95 8.90
CA ASN A 100 6.76 10.04 9.60
C ASN A 100 6.41 9.69 11.05
N ALA A 101 6.14 8.42 11.31
CA ALA A 101 5.93 7.90 12.66
C ALA A 101 7.23 7.67 13.45
N GLY A 102 8.40 7.83 12.83
CA GLY A 102 9.73 7.67 13.43
C GLY A 102 10.34 6.28 13.22
N PHE A 103 9.73 5.41 12.42
CA PHE A 103 10.33 4.11 12.07
C PHE A 103 11.45 4.29 11.05
N THR A 104 12.43 3.39 11.09
CA THR A 104 13.49 3.32 10.08
C THR A 104 13.22 2.15 9.14
N VAL A 105 12.89 2.43 7.88
CA VAL A 105 12.61 1.38 6.88
C VAL A 105 13.92 0.76 6.38
N THR A 106 14.17 -0.53 6.67
CA THR A 106 15.44 -1.21 6.39
C THR A 106 15.50 -1.93 5.04
N SER A 107 14.37 -2.04 4.33
CA SER A 107 14.21 -2.79 3.08
C SER A 107 14.23 -1.93 1.81
N LYS A 108 14.79 -0.71 1.85
CA LYS A 108 14.82 0.24 0.72
C LYS A 108 15.32 -0.38 -0.58
N THR A 109 16.39 -1.20 -0.53
CA THR A 109 16.94 -1.89 -1.70
C THR A 109 15.92 -2.83 -2.37
N TRP A 110 15.08 -3.52 -1.58
CA TRP A 110 14.00 -4.35 -2.11
C TRP A 110 12.94 -3.48 -2.78
N LEU A 111 12.54 -2.37 -2.14
CA LEU A 111 11.54 -1.45 -2.66
C LEU A 111 12.00 -0.80 -3.98
N ASP A 112 13.28 -0.41 -4.08
CA ASP A 112 13.86 0.13 -5.31
C ASP A 112 13.91 -0.92 -6.43
N ALA A 113 14.17 -2.19 -6.08
CA ALA A 113 14.16 -3.29 -7.04
C ALA A 113 12.77 -3.57 -7.58
N TYR A 114 11.77 -3.58 -6.70
CA TYR A 114 10.37 -3.75 -7.09
C TYR A 114 9.89 -2.58 -7.98
N GLU A 115 10.20 -1.32 -7.62
CA GLU A 115 9.85 -0.13 -8.41
C GLU A 115 10.36 -0.25 -9.86
N ARG A 116 11.61 -0.68 -10.04
CA ARG A 116 12.19 -0.89 -11.38
C ARG A 116 11.46 -1.98 -12.18
N LEU A 117 10.99 -3.05 -11.52
CA LEU A 117 10.23 -4.12 -12.18
C LEU A 117 8.83 -3.64 -12.56
N ASP A 118 8.15 -2.96 -11.66
CA ASP A 118 6.82 -2.39 -11.88
C ASP A 118 6.83 -1.35 -13.01
N GLU A 119 7.79 -0.42 -13.02
CA GLU A 119 7.96 0.53 -14.12
C GLU A 119 8.16 -0.16 -15.47
N LYS A 120 8.95 -1.24 -15.49
CA LYS A 120 9.21 -2.02 -16.70
C LYS A 120 7.94 -2.72 -17.17
N ALA A 121 7.18 -3.32 -16.25
CA ALA A 121 5.90 -3.97 -16.54
C ALA A 121 4.87 -2.98 -17.09
N LYS A 122 4.71 -1.82 -16.45
CA LYS A 122 3.83 -0.73 -16.91
C LYS A 122 4.20 -0.21 -18.29
N LYS A 123 5.50 0.01 -18.55
CA LYS A 123 6.00 0.45 -19.87
C LYS A 123 5.69 -0.60 -20.94
N HIS A 124 5.93 -1.88 -20.66
CA HIS A 124 5.62 -2.96 -21.59
C HIS A 124 4.11 -3.08 -21.88
N HIS A 125 3.27 -3.02 -20.85
CA HIS A 125 1.82 -3.03 -21.00
C HIS A 125 1.33 -1.87 -21.87
N LEU A 126 1.82 -0.65 -21.60
CA LEU A 126 1.46 0.53 -22.38
C LEU A 126 1.94 0.45 -23.83
N MET A 127 3.10 -0.15 -24.09
CA MET A 127 3.58 -0.41 -25.45
C MET A 127 2.65 -1.37 -26.20
N ASN A 128 2.21 -2.45 -25.55
CA ASN A 128 1.29 -3.41 -26.13
C ASN A 128 -0.08 -2.78 -26.41
N LEU A 129 -0.66 -2.07 -25.43
CA LEU A 129 -1.91 -1.33 -25.63
C LEU A 129 -1.85 -0.34 -26.80
N ARG A 130 -0.72 0.36 -26.96
CA ARG A 130 -0.52 1.28 -28.09
C ARG A 130 -0.37 0.55 -29.43
N SER A 131 0.23 -0.63 -29.42
CA SER A 131 0.34 -1.47 -30.61
C SER A 131 -1.03 -1.98 -31.04
N ASP A 132 -1.81 -2.49 -30.10
CA ASP A 132 -3.18 -3.00 -30.33
C ASP A 132 -4.09 -1.87 -30.84
N ALA A 133 -4.04 -0.70 -30.20
CA ALA A 133 -4.80 0.47 -30.64
C ALA A 133 -4.47 0.89 -32.09
N ARG A 134 -3.20 0.81 -32.49
CA ARG A 134 -2.79 1.09 -33.87
C ARG A 134 -3.32 0.04 -34.85
N ALA A 135 -3.27 -1.24 -34.48
CA ALA A 135 -3.77 -2.34 -35.31
C ALA A 135 -5.30 -2.25 -35.48
N ASN A 136 -6.02 -1.93 -34.40
CA ASN A 136 -7.48 -1.85 -34.36
C ASN A 136 -8.03 -0.49 -34.83
N LYS A 137 -7.17 0.51 -35.08
CA LYS A 137 -7.54 1.91 -35.41
C LYS A 137 -8.41 2.56 -34.34
N THR A 138 -8.16 2.23 -33.07
CA THR A 138 -8.85 2.74 -31.88
C THR A 138 -7.93 3.64 -31.06
N LEU A 139 -8.46 4.33 -30.05
CA LEU A 139 -7.65 5.08 -29.09
C LEU A 139 -7.12 4.14 -28.01
N ALA A 140 -5.86 4.31 -27.60
CA ALA A 140 -5.23 3.49 -26.56
C ALA A 140 -5.98 3.54 -25.21
N VAL A 141 -6.67 4.66 -24.92
CA VAL A 141 -7.52 4.78 -23.73
C VAL A 141 -8.69 3.79 -23.82
N ILE A 142 -9.35 3.69 -24.98
CA ILE A 142 -10.47 2.76 -25.21
C ILE A 142 -10.00 1.31 -25.12
N GLU A 143 -8.85 0.98 -25.73
CA GLU A 143 -8.26 -0.36 -25.65
C GLU A 143 -7.80 -0.76 -24.24
N GLY A 144 -7.47 0.23 -23.41
CA GLY A 144 -7.04 0.03 -22.02
C GLY A 144 -8.19 -0.06 -21.02
N MET A 145 -9.42 0.33 -21.40
CA MET A 145 -10.58 0.19 -20.53
C MET A 145 -10.83 -1.29 -20.23
N GLY A 146 -10.89 -1.63 -18.94
CA GLY A 146 -11.07 -3.01 -18.48
C GLY A 146 -9.87 -3.94 -18.68
N LYS A 147 -8.68 -3.41 -19.03
CA LYS A 147 -7.42 -4.17 -19.07
C LYS A 147 -6.49 -3.72 -17.94
N PRO A 148 -6.72 -4.18 -16.69
CA PRO A 148 -5.90 -3.78 -15.56
C PRO A 148 -4.43 -4.18 -15.76
N ILE A 149 -3.54 -3.40 -15.17
CA ILE A 149 -2.13 -3.79 -15.09
C ILE A 149 -1.99 -4.71 -13.89
N HIS A 150 -1.70 -5.98 -14.15
CA HIS A 150 -1.44 -6.94 -13.10
C HIS A 150 -0.06 -6.71 -12.47
N GLU A 151 0.04 -7.03 -11.18
CA GLU A 151 1.30 -7.02 -10.44
C GLU A 151 2.30 -8.00 -11.12
N PRO A 152 3.56 -7.59 -11.38
CA PRO A 152 4.52 -8.46 -12.02
C PRO A 152 4.91 -9.62 -11.09
N GLU A 153 5.16 -10.80 -11.66
CA GLU A 153 5.87 -11.86 -10.93
C GLU A 153 7.33 -11.46 -10.70
N TYR A 154 7.86 -11.73 -9.51
CA TYR A 154 9.23 -11.35 -9.15
C TYR A 154 9.88 -12.32 -8.18
N TYR A 155 11.21 -12.27 -8.16
CA TYR A 155 12.05 -12.93 -7.18
C TYR A 155 13.10 -11.94 -6.70
N ILE A 156 12.75 -11.17 -5.67
CA ILE A 156 13.64 -10.18 -5.05
C ILE A 156 14.05 -10.72 -3.67
N PRO A 157 15.36 -10.83 -3.36
CA PRO A 157 15.81 -11.33 -2.07
C PRO A 157 15.31 -10.51 -0.88
N LEU A 158 14.78 -11.19 0.14
CA LEU A 158 14.28 -10.62 1.40
C LEU A 158 15.43 -10.44 2.41
N ASN A 159 16.39 -9.57 2.09
CA ASN A 159 17.67 -9.48 2.81
C ASN A 159 17.68 -8.48 3.99
N ALA A 160 16.60 -7.74 4.25
CA ALA A 160 16.61 -6.75 5.31
C ALA A 160 16.69 -7.45 6.67
N LYS A 161 17.56 -6.97 7.56
CA LYS A 161 17.68 -7.49 8.92
C LYS A 161 16.76 -6.73 9.87
N GLY A 162 16.44 -7.34 11.00
CA GLY A 162 15.63 -6.73 12.06
C GLY A 162 14.62 -7.72 12.64
N ASP A 163 13.93 -7.29 13.69
CA ASP A 163 12.95 -8.13 14.39
C ASP A 163 11.52 -7.96 13.84
N THR A 164 11.25 -6.85 13.17
CA THR A 164 9.89 -6.45 12.79
C THR A 164 9.78 -6.27 11.28
N ALA A 165 8.73 -6.81 10.69
CA ALA A 165 8.40 -6.62 9.29
C ALA A 165 6.91 -6.38 9.03
N VAL A 166 6.65 -5.69 7.91
CA VAL A 166 5.32 -5.54 7.32
C VAL A 166 5.37 -6.00 5.86
N TYR A 167 4.30 -6.66 5.42
CA TYR A 167 4.07 -6.94 3.99
C TYR A 167 2.75 -6.30 3.58
N VAL A 168 2.76 -5.42 2.57
CA VAL A 168 1.57 -4.70 2.12
C VAL A 168 1.12 -5.24 0.77
N VAL A 169 0.05 -6.03 0.80
CA VAL A 169 -0.65 -6.48 -0.41
C VAL A 169 -1.50 -5.34 -0.94
N ARG A 170 -1.41 -5.08 -2.24
CA ARG A 170 -2.23 -4.07 -2.93
C ARG A 170 -3.13 -4.74 -3.95
N ARG A 171 -4.40 -4.36 -4.00
CA ARG A 171 -5.32 -4.64 -5.11
C ARG A 171 -6.12 -3.40 -5.41
N ILE A 172 -6.16 -2.93 -6.64
CA ILE A 172 -7.01 -1.80 -7.05
C ILE A 172 -8.17 -2.29 -7.90
N SER A 173 -9.35 -1.78 -7.63
CA SER A 173 -10.56 -2.03 -8.42
C SER A 173 -11.15 -0.70 -8.86
N GLY A 174 -12.03 -0.71 -9.84
CA GLY A 174 -12.75 0.50 -10.22
C GLY A 174 -13.77 0.29 -11.32
N GLU A 175 -14.30 1.40 -11.80
CA GLU A 175 -15.41 1.42 -12.74
C GLU A 175 -15.06 0.80 -14.09
N GLY A 176 -16.01 0.05 -14.67
CA GLY A 176 -15.92 -0.49 -16.03
C GLY A 176 -15.39 -1.92 -16.14
N SER A 177 -14.99 -2.55 -15.03
CA SER A 177 -14.63 -3.97 -15.01
C SER A 177 -14.86 -4.59 -13.63
N ASP A 178 -15.46 -5.77 -13.61
CA ASP A 178 -15.47 -6.60 -12.41
C ASP A 178 -14.07 -7.16 -12.13
N ARG A 179 -13.83 -7.53 -10.87
CA ARG A 179 -12.59 -8.18 -10.44
C ARG A 179 -12.49 -9.58 -11.04
N THR A 180 -11.27 -9.99 -11.39
CA THR A 180 -11.00 -11.35 -11.87
C THR A 180 -10.61 -12.28 -10.73
N GLU A 181 -10.50 -13.59 -11.01
CA GLU A 181 -9.99 -14.58 -10.05
C GLU A 181 -8.59 -14.21 -9.55
N GLU A 182 -7.73 -13.69 -10.42
CA GLU A 182 -6.38 -13.23 -10.06
C GLU A 182 -6.40 -12.06 -9.08
N ASP A 183 -7.40 -11.17 -9.18
CA ASP A 183 -7.56 -10.07 -8.24
C ASP A 183 -7.99 -10.57 -6.86
N LEU A 184 -8.75 -11.65 -6.79
CA LEU A 184 -9.29 -12.23 -5.55
C LEU A 184 -8.28 -13.11 -4.80
N HIS A 185 -7.20 -13.55 -5.46
CA HIS A 185 -6.20 -14.43 -4.87
C HIS A 185 -4.85 -13.74 -4.70
N LEU A 186 -4.07 -14.26 -3.74
CA LEU A 186 -2.64 -13.94 -3.66
C LEU A 186 -1.89 -14.66 -4.78
N SER A 187 -0.98 -13.96 -5.43
CA SER A 187 -0.03 -14.54 -6.38
C SER A 187 0.91 -15.53 -5.67
N GLN A 188 1.53 -16.42 -6.43
CA GLN A 188 2.51 -17.36 -5.88
C GLN A 188 3.72 -16.63 -5.27
N THR A 189 4.11 -15.50 -5.86
CA THR A 189 5.16 -14.63 -5.33
C THR A 189 4.76 -14.00 -3.99
N GLU A 190 3.54 -13.45 -3.87
CA GLU A 190 3.06 -12.89 -2.60
C GLU A 190 2.97 -13.97 -1.52
N ILE A 191 2.42 -15.15 -1.83
CA ILE A 191 2.35 -16.27 -0.88
C ILE A 191 3.76 -16.61 -0.39
N ARG A 192 4.71 -16.86 -1.30
CA ARG A 192 6.10 -17.20 -0.95
C ARG A 192 6.71 -16.16 -0.01
N ASP A 193 6.59 -14.88 -0.33
CA ASP A 193 7.23 -13.81 0.43
C ASP A 193 6.56 -13.63 1.79
N ILE A 194 5.23 -13.61 1.86
CA ILE A 194 4.46 -13.51 3.11
C ILE A 194 4.84 -14.65 4.07
N LEU A 195 4.90 -15.88 3.56
CA LEU A 195 5.26 -17.05 4.37
C LEU A 195 6.72 -16.99 4.84
N SER A 196 7.62 -16.57 3.96
CA SER A 196 9.04 -16.42 4.28
C SER A 196 9.28 -15.33 5.33
N ILE A 197 8.57 -14.21 5.27
CA ILE A 197 8.68 -13.10 6.23
C ILE A 197 8.07 -13.52 7.57
N ASN A 198 6.89 -14.16 7.55
CA ASN A 198 6.25 -14.67 8.76
C ASN A 198 7.12 -15.68 9.53
N TYR A 199 8.00 -16.40 8.84
CA TYR A 199 8.98 -17.30 9.45
C TYR A 199 10.24 -16.56 9.95
N GLN A 200 10.75 -15.60 9.17
CA GLN A 200 12.03 -14.93 9.44
C GLN A 200 11.97 -13.88 10.55
N TYR A 201 10.87 -13.15 10.67
CA TYR A 201 10.75 -12.03 11.60
C TYR A 201 9.98 -12.41 12.85
N LYS A 202 10.41 -11.88 13.99
CA LYS A 202 9.76 -12.09 15.29
C LYS A 202 8.36 -11.47 15.32
N ASN A 203 8.25 -10.23 14.84
CA ASN A 203 7.00 -9.49 14.75
C ASN A 203 6.67 -9.29 13.26
N PHE A 204 5.57 -9.84 12.80
CA PHE A 204 5.13 -9.69 11.41
C PHE A 204 3.67 -9.26 11.34
N MET A 205 3.39 -8.27 10.50
CA MET A 205 2.05 -7.81 10.16
C MET A 205 1.83 -7.89 8.64
N LEU A 206 0.82 -8.66 8.23
CA LEU A 206 0.30 -8.61 6.87
C LEU A 206 -0.72 -7.48 6.78
N VAL A 207 -0.51 -6.54 5.86
CA VAL A 207 -1.41 -5.42 5.61
C VAL A 207 -2.13 -5.62 4.27
N ILE A 208 -3.45 -5.56 4.29
CA ILE A 208 -4.30 -5.67 3.09
C ILE A 208 -4.79 -4.27 2.71
N ASN A 209 -4.24 -3.73 1.63
CA ASN A 209 -4.65 -2.45 1.03
C ASN A 209 -5.42 -2.74 -0.28
N ALA A 210 -6.68 -3.12 -0.10
CA ALA A 210 -7.60 -3.50 -1.17
C ALA A 210 -9.00 -2.94 -0.90
N GLY A 211 -9.74 -2.60 -1.96
CA GLY A 211 -11.13 -2.12 -1.88
C GLY A 211 -12.17 -3.24 -1.79
N GLY A 212 -11.74 -4.51 -1.74
CA GLY A 212 -12.61 -5.67 -1.62
C GLY A 212 -11.91 -6.85 -0.96
N TYR A 213 -12.62 -7.96 -0.80
CA TYR A 213 -12.07 -9.15 -0.15
C TYR A 213 -10.92 -9.79 -0.96
N LEU A 214 -10.09 -10.57 -0.26
CA LEU A 214 -8.99 -11.32 -0.82
C LEU A 214 -8.96 -12.69 -0.12
N ASP A 215 -8.73 -13.77 -0.86
CA ASP A 215 -8.55 -15.08 -0.26
C ASP A 215 -7.21 -15.14 0.49
N LEU A 216 -7.31 -15.32 1.81
CA LEU A 216 -6.17 -15.43 2.72
C LEU A 216 -5.91 -16.88 3.14
N SER A 217 -6.65 -17.87 2.62
CA SER A 217 -6.50 -19.28 2.95
C SER A 217 -5.04 -19.78 2.83
N PRO A 218 -4.25 -19.41 1.79
CA PRO A 218 -2.86 -19.83 1.67
C PRO A 218 -1.94 -19.31 2.79
N VAL A 219 -2.31 -18.22 3.46
CA VAL A 219 -1.52 -17.54 4.50
C VAL A 219 -2.25 -17.52 5.85
N ALA A 220 -3.21 -18.43 6.06
CA ALA A 220 -4.10 -18.45 7.22
C ALA A 220 -3.38 -18.50 8.57
N HIS A 221 -2.12 -18.96 8.62
CA HIS A 221 -1.32 -19.06 9.83
C HIS A 221 -0.58 -17.75 10.21
N VAL A 222 -0.63 -16.71 9.37
CA VAL A 222 -0.13 -15.37 9.73
C VAL A 222 -0.87 -14.87 10.96
N LYS A 223 -0.12 -14.40 11.96
CA LYS A 223 -0.65 -14.12 13.29
C LYS A 223 -1.25 -12.72 13.44
N ASN A 224 -0.73 -11.75 12.71
CA ASN A 224 -1.24 -10.37 12.70
C ASN A 224 -1.64 -9.97 11.27
N ILE A 225 -2.90 -9.56 11.10
CA ILE A 225 -3.44 -9.14 9.80
C ILE A 225 -4.23 -7.85 10.01
N LEU A 226 -3.83 -6.78 9.32
CA LEU A 226 -4.47 -5.48 9.32
C LEU A 226 -5.11 -5.23 7.95
N ILE A 227 -6.39 -4.88 7.93
CA ILE A 227 -7.07 -4.37 6.75
C ILE A 227 -6.96 -2.85 6.80
N LEU A 228 -6.16 -2.28 5.89
CA LEU A 228 -6.02 -0.84 5.70
C LEU A 228 -7.17 -0.28 4.84
N SER A 229 -7.78 -1.13 4.00
CA SER A 229 -8.81 -0.76 3.02
C SER A 229 -8.31 0.27 1.98
N GLN A 230 -9.22 0.65 1.08
CA GLN A 230 -9.17 1.86 0.26
C GLN A 230 -10.23 2.83 0.80
N LEU A 231 -10.00 4.13 0.62
CA LEU A 231 -10.98 5.18 0.91
C LEU A 231 -11.95 5.34 -0.26
#